data_AF-A0A2V6CSQ6-F1
#
_entry.id   AF-A0A2V6CSQ6-F1
#
_cell.length_a   1.000
_cell.length_b   1.000
_cell.length_c   1.000
_cell.angle_alpha   90.00
_cell.angle_beta   90.00
_cell.angle_gamma   90.00
#
_symmetry.space_group_name_H-M   'P 1'
#
loop_
_entity.id
_entity.type
_entity.pdbx_description
1 polymer ?
#
loop_
_entity_poly.entity_id
_entity_poly.type
_entity_poly.pdbx_seq_one_letter_code
_entity_poly.pdbx_strand_id
1 'polypeptide(L)'
;MHQSVTSPPASKSISAEPEKSAPAIAPVSPRRRKSRRRRYILIGIGALILLWIVGAIIASKREKPIPVTTEKATKRTIVQLVSATGKVQPETEVKISPEVAGEIIDLPVIDGAQVKKGDLLVRVRPDSYKALLEQQEAAISSAKATNLQQKATMMKTEQDLKRADDMYNKKTISIQEYNTAQAAYD
;
A
#
# COMPACT_ATOMS: atom_id res chain seq x y z
N MET A 1 -47.14 12.87 40.71
CA MET A 1 -47.13 13.65 41.98
C MET A 1 -45.98 14.63 41.87
N HIS A 2 -46.13 15.92 41.56
CA HIS A 2 -47.22 16.88 41.83
C HIS A 2 -47.63 16.90 43.31
N GLN A 3 -47.85 18.04 43.99
CA GLN A 3 -47.48 19.46 43.91
C GLN A 3 -48.50 20.19 44.82
N SER A 4 -48.06 20.91 45.85
CA SER A 4 -48.80 22.00 46.53
C SER A 4 -47.81 22.71 47.49
N VAL A 5 -47.61 24.04 47.51
CA VAL A 5 -48.50 25.22 47.64
C VAL A 5 -48.90 25.50 49.10
N THR A 6 -48.93 26.73 49.67
CA THR A 6 -48.01 27.92 49.67
C THR A 6 -48.70 29.07 50.47
N SER A 7 -48.11 29.53 51.60
CA SER A 7 -48.33 30.85 52.26
C SER A 7 -49.78 31.22 52.67
N PRO A 8 -50.10 32.41 53.29
CA PRO A 8 -49.31 33.51 53.92
C PRO A 8 -49.62 33.55 55.47
N PRO A 9 -49.71 34.68 56.25
CA PRO A 9 -49.35 36.10 56.07
C PRO A 9 -48.49 36.73 57.23
N ALA A 10 -49.09 37.52 58.13
CA ALA A 10 -48.46 38.46 59.10
C ALA A 10 -49.47 38.82 60.25
N SER A 11 -49.25 39.67 61.28
CA SER A 11 -48.31 40.81 61.45
C SER A 11 -48.25 41.34 62.92
N LYS A 12 -47.27 42.21 63.24
CA LYS A 12 -47.21 43.24 64.34
C LYS A 12 -47.26 42.75 65.81
N SER A 13 -46.41 43.11 66.79
CA SER A 13 -45.59 44.30 67.19
C SER A 13 -46.26 45.24 68.22
N ILE A 14 -45.47 45.77 69.18
CA ILE A 14 -45.80 46.84 70.18
C ILE A 14 -46.58 46.33 71.42
N SER A 15 -46.40 46.77 72.70
CA SER A 15 -45.27 47.36 73.48
C SER A 15 -45.62 47.42 74.99
N ALA A 16 -44.61 47.60 75.86
CA ALA A 16 -44.61 48.24 77.19
C ALA A 16 -45.19 47.55 78.48
N GLU A 17 -44.31 47.58 79.51
CA GLU A 17 -44.44 47.89 80.96
C GLU A 17 -45.58 48.84 81.46
N PRO A 18 -45.74 49.18 82.78
CA PRO A 18 -45.06 48.74 84.04
C PRO A 18 -46.12 48.28 85.13
N GLU A 19 -46.05 48.35 86.48
CA GLU A 19 -45.00 48.61 87.51
C GLU A 19 -45.29 47.86 88.86
N LYS A 20 -44.41 46.92 89.30
CA LYS A 20 -43.67 46.84 90.62
C LYS A 20 -44.35 47.21 91.97
N SER A 21 -44.07 46.44 93.02
CA SER A 21 -44.15 46.85 94.44
C SER A 21 -43.07 46.18 95.32
N ALA A 22 -42.78 46.76 96.51
CA ALA A 22 -41.68 46.41 97.45
C ALA A 22 -42.04 46.97 98.87
N PRO A 23 -41.17 47.22 99.89
CA PRO A 23 -39.74 46.86 100.15
C PRO A 23 -39.41 46.44 101.62
N ALA A 24 -38.13 46.09 101.94
CA ALA A 24 -37.38 46.31 103.22
C ALA A 24 -36.00 45.56 103.18
N ILE A 25 -34.82 46.17 102.99
CA ILE A 25 -33.97 47.03 103.87
C ILE A 25 -33.35 46.23 105.06
N ALA A 26 -32.13 45.64 104.96
CA ALA A 26 -30.74 46.20 105.06
C ALA A 26 -30.18 46.24 106.52
N PRO A 27 -28.86 45.99 106.80
CA PRO A 27 -27.75 46.94 106.53
C PRO A 27 -26.36 46.33 106.09
N VAL A 28 -25.63 46.90 105.13
CA VAL A 28 -24.47 47.87 105.19
C VAL A 28 -23.01 47.30 105.24
N SER A 29 -22.33 47.39 104.08
CA SER A 29 -20.90 47.62 103.68
C SER A 29 -19.69 47.57 104.67
N PRO A 30 -18.43 47.36 104.18
CA PRO A 30 -17.62 48.52 103.70
C PRO A 30 -16.50 48.34 102.61
N ARG A 31 -16.22 49.45 101.88
CA ARG A 31 -14.94 50.00 101.33
C ARG A 31 -14.09 49.33 100.19
N ARG A 32 -13.95 50.11 99.07
CA ARG A 32 -12.75 50.52 98.25
C ARG A 32 -11.52 49.57 98.16
N ARG A 33 -10.88 49.33 96.98
CA ARG A 33 -10.06 50.32 96.20
C ARG A 33 -9.58 49.76 94.83
N LYS A 34 -9.29 50.63 93.85
CA LYS A 34 -8.77 50.33 92.47
C LYS A 34 -7.25 50.05 92.48
N SER A 35 -6.76 49.02 91.76
CA SER A 35 -5.32 48.65 91.75
C SER A 35 -4.71 48.41 90.35
N ARG A 36 -3.38 48.55 90.24
CA ARG A 36 -2.62 48.70 88.98
C ARG A 36 -2.35 47.40 88.20
N ARG A 37 -2.97 46.25 88.55
CA ARG A 37 -2.67 44.95 87.89
C ARG A 37 -3.28 44.80 86.49
N ARG A 38 -4.49 45.35 86.24
CA ARG A 38 -5.19 45.23 84.93
C ARG A 38 -4.38 45.73 83.74
N ARG A 39 -3.47 46.71 83.92
CA ARG A 39 -2.64 47.26 82.84
C ARG A 39 -1.66 46.22 82.26
N TYR A 40 -1.11 45.33 83.10
CA TYR A 40 -0.15 44.31 82.67
C TYR A 40 -0.85 43.18 81.90
N ILE A 41 -2.09 42.86 82.26
CA ILE A 41 -2.94 41.91 81.51
C ILE A 41 -3.24 42.47 80.12
N LEU A 42 -3.59 43.77 80.02
CA LEU A 42 -3.80 44.43 78.73
C LEU A 42 -2.53 44.48 77.87
N ILE A 43 -1.36 44.74 78.46
CA ILE A 43 -0.07 44.71 77.75
C ILE A 43 0.26 43.29 77.27
N GLY A 44 0.04 42.26 78.11
CA GLY A 44 0.24 40.86 77.73
C GLY A 44 -0.67 40.40 76.59
N ILE A 45 -1.96 40.77 76.64
CA ILE A 45 -2.91 40.51 75.55
C ILE A 45 -2.50 41.27 74.28
N GLY A 46 -2.09 42.53 74.39
CA GLY A 46 -1.58 43.33 73.28
C GLY A 46 -0.38 42.68 72.61
N ALA A 47 0.61 42.22 73.39
CA ALA A 47 1.78 41.50 72.89
C ALA A 47 1.42 40.16 72.23
N LEU A 48 0.47 39.40 72.79
CA LEU A 48 0.00 38.14 72.22
C LEU A 48 -0.70 38.34 70.86
N ILE A 49 -1.53 39.39 70.75
CA ILE A 49 -2.19 39.79 69.50
C ILE A 49 -1.14 40.23 68.46
N LEU A 50 -0.14 41.02 68.87
CA LEU A 50 0.94 41.46 67.98
C LEU A 50 1.75 40.26 67.43
N LEU A 51 2.08 39.30 68.29
CA LEU A 51 2.78 38.07 67.91
C LEU A 51 1.94 37.18 67.00
N TRP A 52 0.63 37.09 67.23
CA TRP A 52 -0.31 36.38 66.34
C TRP A 52 -0.41 37.04 64.96
N ILE A 53 -0.49 38.38 64.90
CA ILE A 53 -0.50 39.15 63.64
C ILE A 53 0.81 38.93 62.86
N VAL A 54 1.98 39.00 63.52
CA VAL A 54 3.28 38.74 62.88
C VAL A 54 3.36 37.30 62.36
N GLY A 55 2.90 36.32 63.14
CA GLY A 55 2.81 34.92 62.69
C GLY A 55 1.90 34.73 61.47
N ALA A 56 0.74 35.39 61.45
CA ALA A 56 -0.20 35.35 60.33
C ALA A 56 0.38 35.98 59.05
N ILE A 57 1.10 37.11 59.15
CA ILE A 57 1.77 37.75 58.02
C ILE A 57 2.87 36.86 57.43
N ILE A 58 3.66 36.19 58.28
CA ILE A 58 4.71 35.25 57.84
C ILE A 58 4.09 34.00 57.20
N ALA A 59 2.99 33.48 57.73
CA ALA A 59 2.26 32.35 57.14
C ALA A 59 1.63 32.71 55.79
N SER A 60 1.02 33.90 55.68
CA SER A 60 0.34 34.37 54.47
C SER A 60 1.28 34.79 53.33
N LYS A 61 2.59 34.89 53.58
CA LYS A 61 3.63 35.13 52.56
C LYS A 61 4.11 33.86 51.85
N ARG A 62 3.53 32.70 52.16
CA ARG A 62 3.81 31.45 51.45
C ARG A 62 3.04 31.41 50.13
N GLU A 63 3.74 31.70 49.05
CA GLU A 63 3.23 31.56 47.68
C GLU A 63 2.74 30.13 47.45
N LYS A 64 1.54 29.99 46.85
CA LYS A 64 0.94 28.69 46.60
C LYS A 64 1.68 28.04 45.42
N PRO A 65 2.28 26.85 45.56
CA PRO A 65 2.99 26.20 44.46
C PRO A 65 2.01 25.91 43.32
N ILE A 66 2.38 26.33 42.11
CA ILE A 66 1.56 26.12 40.91
C ILE A 66 1.58 24.61 40.60
N PRO A 67 0.42 23.93 40.53
CA PRO A 67 0.38 22.50 40.22
C PRO A 67 0.76 22.28 38.76
N VAL A 68 1.94 21.72 38.53
CA VAL A 68 2.44 21.35 37.20
C VAL A 68 2.40 19.83 37.03
N THR A 69 1.74 19.37 35.96
CA THR A 69 1.77 17.96 35.55
C THR A 69 3.15 17.64 34.98
N THR A 70 3.84 16.64 35.54
CA THR A 70 5.15 16.19 35.05
C THR A 70 5.08 14.71 34.65
N GLU A 71 5.65 14.36 33.49
CA GLU A 71 5.88 12.97 33.09
C GLU A 71 7.38 12.65 33.23
N LYS A 72 7.70 11.41 33.63
CA LYS A 72 9.09 10.95 33.77
C LYS A 72 9.72 10.76 32.39
N ALA A 73 10.58 11.69 31.99
CA ALA A 73 11.32 11.62 30.74
C ALA A 73 12.05 10.27 30.57
N THR A 74 11.70 9.54 29.52
CA THR A 74 12.31 8.25 29.16
C THR A 74 12.76 8.30 27.70
N LYS A 75 13.94 7.75 27.41
CA LYS A 75 14.41 7.61 26.03
C LYS A 75 13.53 6.54 25.35
N ARG A 76 12.66 6.95 24.44
CA ARG A 76 11.82 6.09 23.60
C ARG A 76 12.12 6.41 22.13
N THR A 77 12.17 5.38 21.28
CA THR A 77 12.33 5.58 19.83
C THR A 77 11.03 6.13 19.25
N ILE A 78 11.06 7.36 18.72
CA ILE A 78 9.93 7.93 18.00
C ILE A 78 9.97 7.39 16.57
N VAL A 79 9.03 6.52 16.22
CA VAL A 79 8.83 6.03 14.85
C VAL A 79 7.82 6.88 14.12
N GLN A 80 8.26 7.65 13.13
CA GLN A 80 7.39 8.41 12.25
C GLN A 80 6.91 7.51 11.12
N LEU A 81 5.67 7.02 11.20
CA LEU A 81 5.05 6.26 10.11
C LEU A 81 4.69 7.23 8.97
N VAL A 82 5.37 7.07 7.83
CA VAL A 82 5.06 7.79 6.59
C VAL A 82 4.26 6.88 5.67
N SER A 83 3.01 7.22 5.39
CA SER A 83 2.17 6.49 4.44
C SER A 83 2.56 6.82 3.00
N ALA A 84 2.93 5.80 2.22
CA ALA A 84 3.24 5.93 0.80
C ALA A 84 2.39 4.98 -0.05
N THR A 85 1.72 5.51 -1.07
CA THR A 85 0.85 4.72 -1.96
C THR A 85 1.65 4.16 -3.14
N GLY A 86 2.11 2.92 -3.01
CA GLY A 86 2.66 2.16 -4.14
C GLY A 86 1.56 1.55 -5.03
N LYS A 87 1.91 1.22 -6.27
CA LYS A 87 1.11 0.31 -7.12
C LYS A 87 1.77 -1.06 -7.11
N VAL A 88 1.00 -2.12 -6.90
CA VAL A 88 1.47 -3.50 -7.10
C VAL A 88 1.44 -3.79 -8.60
N GLN A 89 2.49 -4.42 -9.11
CA GLN A 89 2.64 -4.85 -10.50
C GLN A 89 3.19 -6.28 -10.54
N PRO A 90 2.94 -7.05 -11.61
CA PRO A 90 3.58 -8.37 -11.76
C PRO A 90 5.10 -8.24 -11.89
N GLU A 91 5.84 -9.21 -11.36
CA GLU A 91 7.30 -9.30 -11.51
C GLU A 91 7.72 -9.52 -12.97
N THR A 92 6.84 -10.07 -13.81
CA THR A 92 7.07 -10.28 -15.24
C THR A 92 5.75 -10.10 -16.00
N GLU A 93 5.74 -9.14 -16.93
CA GLU A 93 4.65 -8.91 -17.89
C GLU A 93 5.20 -9.19 -19.30
N VAL A 94 4.56 -10.08 -20.06
CA VAL A 94 4.97 -10.42 -21.43
C VAL A 94 3.80 -10.18 -22.38
N LYS A 95 4.04 -9.38 -23.42
CA LYS A 95 3.05 -9.10 -24.47
C LYS A 95 3.30 -10.04 -25.64
N ILE A 96 2.34 -10.92 -25.89
CA ILE A 96 2.41 -11.94 -26.93
C ILE A 96 1.61 -11.46 -28.13
N SER A 97 2.27 -11.30 -29.28
CA SER A 97 1.67 -10.90 -30.54
C SER A 97 2.05 -11.90 -31.64
N PRO A 98 1.16 -12.21 -32.60
CA PRO A 98 1.54 -12.93 -33.81
C PRO A 98 2.56 -12.14 -34.63
N GLU A 99 3.57 -12.84 -35.18
CA GLU A 99 4.50 -12.28 -36.16
C GLU A 99 3.85 -12.16 -37.56
N VAL A 100 2.88 -13.02 -37.85
CA VAL A 100 2.19 -13.10 -39.15
C VAL A 100 0.84 -12.35 -39.11
N ALA A 101 0.56 -11.58 -40.16
CA ALA A 101 -0.73 -10.94 -40.34
C ALA A 101 -1.77 -11.94 -40.90
N GLY A 102 -2.95 -12.00 -40.31
CA GLY A 102 -4.05 -12.85 -40.77
C GLY A 102 -5.26 -12.80 -39.83
N GLU A 103 -6.36 -13.42 -40.25
CA GLU A 103 -7.59 -13.51 -39.45
C GLU A 103 -7.43 -14.58 -38.34
N ILE A 104 -7.88 -14.27 -37.13
CA ILE A 104 -7.94 -15.24 -36.03
C ILE A 104 -9.12 -16.18 -36.26
N ILE A 105 -8.84 -17.48 -36.34
CA ILE A 105 -9.84 -18.54 -36.55
C ILE A 105 -10.14 -19.36 -35.29
N ASP A 106 -9.34 -19.20 -34.22
CA ASP A 106 -9.60 -19.79 -32.91
C ASP A 106 -8.86 -19.03 -31.80
N LEU A 107 -9.51 -18.93 -30.64
CA LEU A 107 -9.04 -18.32 -29.40
C LEU A 107 -9.54 -19.19 -28.23
N PRO A 108 -8.86 -20.33 -27.94
CA PRO A 108 -9.33 -21.30 -26.94
C PRO A 108 -9.02 -20.89 -25.49
N VAL A 109 -8.45 -19.70 -25.27
CA VAL A 109 -8.03 -19.19 -23.96
C VAL A 109 -8.92 -18.00 -23.55
N ILE A 110 -9.35 -17.99 -22.29
CA ILE A 110 -10.16 -16.92 -21.69
C ILE A 110 -9.35 -16.10 -20.68
N ASP A 111 -9.79 -14.88 -20.41
CA ASP A 111 -9.15 -13.99 -19.43
C ASP A 111 -9.04 -14.65 -18.04
N GLY A 112 -7.85 -14.58 -17.45
CA GLY A 112 -7.56 -15.21 -16.14
C GLY A 112 -7.29 -16.71 -16.17
N ALA A 113 -7.34 -17.38 -17.33
CA ALA A 113 -6.93 -18.77 -17.45
C ALA A 113 -5.41 -18.95 -17.20
N GLN A 114 -5.04 -20.03 -16.51
CA GLN A 114 -3.64 -20.41 -16.37
C GLN A 114 -3.18 -21.19 -17.60
N VAL A 115 -2.14 -20.69 -18.28
CA VAL A 115 -1.53 -21.31 -19.46
C VAL A 115 -0.10 -21.76 -19.17
N LYS A 116 0.34 -22.81 -19.85
CA LYS A 116 1.68 -23.41 -19.75
C LYS A 116 2.49 -23.14 -21.02
N LYS A 117 3.82 -23.33 -20.92
CA LYS A 117 4.71 -23.19 -22.06
C LYS A 117 4.40 -24.27 -23.11
N GLY A 118 3.90 -23.83 -24.27
CA GLY A 118 3.53 -24.68 -25.40
C GLY A 118 2.02 -24.78 -25.65
N ASP A 119 1.19 -24.23 -24.78
CA ASP A 119 -0.26 -24.20 -24.98
C ASP A 119 -0.64 -23.28 -26.15
N LEU A 120 -1.64 -23.68 -26.94
CA LEU A 120 -2.13 -22.89 -28.07
C LEU A 120 -2.96 -21.70 -27.58
N LEU A 121 -2.44 -20.49 -27.71
CA LEU A 121 -3.14 -19.27 -27.30
C LEU A 121 -4.09 -18.74 -28.39
N VAL A 122 -3.65 -18.73 -29.64
CA VAL A 122 -4.35 -18.16 -30.80
C VAL A 122 -4.06 -19.00 -32.04
N ARG A 123 -5.05 -19.24 -32.90
CA ARG A 123 -4.85 -19.83 -34.24
C ARG A 123 -5.18 -18.79 -35.32
N VAL A 124 -4.20 -18.47 -36.16
CA VAL A 124 -4.35 -17.57 -37.32
C VAL A 124 -4.64 -18.41 -38.58
N ARG A 125 -5.43 -17.88 -39.52
CA ARG A 125 -5.75 -18.55 -40.79
C ARG A 125 -4.47 -18.82 -41.61
N PRO A 126 -4.10 -20.09 -41.90
CA PRO A 126 -2.81 -20.44 -42.47
C PRO A 126 -2.79 -20.51 -44.01
N ASP A 127 -3.90 -20.18 -44.68
CA ASP A 127 -4.15 -20.67 -46.05
C ASP A 127 -3.18 -20.10 -47.10
N SER A 128 -2.75 -18.84 -46.96
CA SER A 128 -1.68 -18.26 -47.80
C SER A 128 -0.34 -18.99 -47.62
N TYR A 129 -0.02 -19.45 -46.40
CA TYR A 129 1.19 -20.20 -46.11
C TYR A 129 1.10 -21.65 -46.60
N LYS A 130 -0.09 -22.27 -46.56
CA LYS A 130 -0.34 -23.59 -47.18
C LYS A 130 -0.17 -23.54 -48.69
N ALA A 131 -0.80 -22.56 -49.35
CA ALA A 131 -0.67 -22.39 -50.80
C ALA A 131 0.78 -22.14 -51.23
N LEU A 132 1.53 -21.36 -50.44
CA LEU A 132 2.97 -21.17 -50.66
C LEU A 132 3.77 -22.47 -50.45
N LEU A 133 3.47 -23.25 -49.41
CA LEU A 133 4.11 -24.55 -49.17
C LEU A 133 3.86 -25.51 -50.34
N GLU A 134 2.60 -25.68 -50.76
CA GLU A 134 2.18 -26.51 -51.89
C GLU A 134 2.87 -26.09 -53.20
N GLN A 135 2.99 -24.78 -53.45
CA GLN A 135 3.74 -24.23 -54.59
C GLN A 135 5.24 -24.61 -54.56
N GLN A 136 5.88 -24.56 -53.38
CA GLN A 136 7.29 -24.96 -53.24
C GLN A 136 7.47 -26.47 -53.34
N GLU A 137 6.55 -27.27 -52.80
CA GLU A 137 6.57 -28.74 -52.94
C GLU A 137 6.39 -29.16 -54.41
N ALA A 138 5.49 -28.49 -55.16
CA ALA A 138 5.35 -28.68 -56.60
C ALA A 138 6.61 -28.28 -57.38
N ALA A 139 7.27 -27.17 -57.02
CA ALA A 139 8.54 -26.76 -57.61
C ALA A 139 9.67 -27.79 -57.34
N ILE A 140 9.76 -28.31 -56.12
CA ILE A 140 10.68 -29.40 -55.75
C ILE A 140 10.37 -30.68 -56.54
N SER A 141 9.09 -31.00 -56.76
CA SER A 141 8.68 -32.16 -57.57
C SER A 141 9.11 -32.01 -59.04
N SER A 142 8.89 -30.84 -59.63
CA SER A 142 9.33 -30.51 -60.99
C SER A 142 10.86 -30.56 -61.15
N ALA A 143 11.61 -30.02 -60.17
CA ALA A 143 13.07 -30.10 -60.13
C ALA A 143 13.58 -31.56 -60.03
N LYS A 144 12.93 -32.40 -59.21
CA LYS A 144 13.25 -33.84 -59.11
C LYS A 144 12.97 -34.58 -60.41
N ALA A 145 11.84 -34.33 -61.07
CA ALA A 145 11.51 -34.91 -62.37
C ALA A 145 12.51 -34.49 -63.45
N THR A 146 12.89 -33.20 -63.47
CA THR A 146 13.91 -32.66 -64.38
C THR A 146 15.28 -33.32 -64.15
N ASN A 147 15.71 -33.47 -62.89
CA ASN A 147 16.97 -34.13 -62.56
C ASN A 147 16.96 -35.63 -62.93
N LEU A 148 15.84 -36.32 -62.71
CA LEU A 148 15.67 -37.72 -63.13
C LEU A 148 15.75 -37.86 -64.65
N GLN A 149 15.12 -36.95 -65.40
CA GLN A 149 15.20 -36.92 -66.86
C GLN A 149 16.62 -36.61 -67.36
N GLN A 150 17.32 -35.65 -66.75
CA GLN A 150 18.73 -35.36 -67.05
C GLN A 150 19.61 -36.59 -66.80
N LYS A 151 19.42 -37.28 -65.67
CA LYS A 151 20.15 -38.51 -65.35
C LYS A 151 19.84 -39.65 -66.33
N ALA A 152 18.59 -39.80 -66.76
CA ALA A 152 18.21 -40.76 -67.79
C ALA A 152 18.85 -40.44 -69.15
N THR A 153 18.91 -39.16 -69.53
CA THR A 153 19.62 -38.71 -70.74
C THR A 153 21.12 -38.98 -70.64
N MET A 154 21.76 -38.68 -69.51
CA MET A 154 23.18 -38.95 -69.27
C MET A 154 23.53 -40.44 -69.37
N MET A 155 22.75 -41.31 -68.72
CA MET A 155 22.97 -42.77 -68.82
C MET A 155 22.74 -43.29 -70.25
N LYS A 156 21.92 -42.60 -71.07
CA LYS A 156 21.76 -42.92 -72.48
C LYS A 156 22.98 -42.47 -73.30
N THR A 157 23.44 -41.23 -73.15
CA THR A 157 24.59 -40.70 -73.91
C THR A 157 25.87 -41.45 -73.57
N GLU A 158 26.07 -41.85 -72.31
CA GLU A 158 27.16 -42.75 -71.89
C GLU A 158 27.12 -44.12 -72.62
N GLN A 159 25.93 -44.74 -72.70
CA GLN A 159 25.76 -46.01 -73.42
C GLN A 159 25.91 -45.88 -74.93
N ASP A 160 25.47 -44.77 -75.51
CA ASP A 160 25.57 -44.50 -76.94
C ASP A 160 27.02 -44.17 -77.34
N LEU A 161 27.76 -43.40 -76.53
CA LEU A 161 29.21 -43.19 -76.66
C LEU A 161 29.98 -44.51 -76.58
N LYS A 162 29.72 -45.33 -75.55
CA LYS A 162 30.38 -46.63 -75.40
C LYS A 162 30.13 -47.55 -76.60
N ARG A 163 28.93 -47.53 -77.17
CA ARG A 163 28.61 -48.30 -78.38
C ARG A 163 29.31 -47.75 -79.63
N ALA A 164 29.49 -46.43 -79.72
CA ALA A 164 30.26 -45.80 -80.79
C ALA A 164 31.75 -46.18 -80.72
N ASP A 165 32.37 -46.16 -79.53
CA ASP A 165 33.75 -46.66 -79.33
C ASP A 165 33.87 -48.14 -79.73
N ASP A 166 32.97 -48.99 -79.26
CA ASP A 166 32.90 -50.42 -79.61
C ASP A 166 32.83 -50.65 -81.14
N MET A 167 32.18 -49.77 -81.90
CA MET A 167 32.05 -49.84 -83.36
C MET A 167 33.24 -49.20 -84.09
N TYR A 168 33.80 -48.11 -83.56
CA TYR A 168 34.97 -47.44 -84.11
C TYR A 168 36.21 -48.35 -84.01
N ASN A 169 36.41 -49.01 -82.86
CA ASN A 169 37.47 -50.02 -82.67
C ASN A 169 37.32 -51.23 -83.60
N LYS A 170 36.08 -51.58 -83.99
CA LYS A 170 35.77 -52.61 -85.00
C LYS A 170 35.81 -52.09 -86.45
N LYS A 171 36.10 -50.79 -86.65
CA LYS A 171 36.13 -50.07 -87.94
C LYS A 171 34.80 -50.11 -88.71
N THR A 172 33.67 -50.20 -88.01
CA THR A 172 32.32 -50.25 -88.62
C THR A 172 31.61 -48.91 -88.69
N ILE A 173 32.19 -47.84 -88.11
CA ILE A 173 31.74 -46.44 -88.25
C ILE A 173 32.91 -45.52 -88.56
N SER A 174 32.63 -44.30 -89.03
CA SER A 174 33.62 -43.25 -89.28
C SER A 174 34.01 -42.49 -88.00
N ILE A 175 35.16 -41.79 -88.08
CA ILE A 175 35.60 -40.85 -87.03
C ILE A 175 34.60 -39.70 -86.81
N GLN A 176 33.84 -39.31 -87.83
CA GLN A 176 32.83 -38.25 -87.71
C GLN A 176 31.68 -38.68 -86.81
N GLU A 177 31.25 -39.94 -86.91
CA GLU A 177 30.18 -40.52 -86.10
C GLU A 177 30.64 -40.74 -84.65
N TYR A 178 31.88 -41.21 -84.45
CA TYR A 178 32.51 -41.27 -83.12
C TYR A 178 32.55 -39.88 -82.45
N ASN A 179 33.10 -38.87 -83.14
CA ASN A 179 33.20 -37.50 -82.61
C ASN A 179 31.82 -36.89 -82.30
N THR A 180 30.78 -37.26 -83.05
CA THR A 180 29.41 -36.82 -82.80
C THR A 180 28.83 -37.45 -81.53
N ALA A 181 29.22 -38.69 -81.19
CA ALA A 181 28.83 -39.32 -79.93
C ALA A 181 29.60 -38.73 -78.73
N GLN A 182 30.90 -38.43 -78.90
CA GLN A 182 31.74 -37.76 -77.89
C GLN A 182 31.16 -36.38 -77.53
N ALA A 183 30.90 -35.55 -78.54
CA ALA A 183 30.31 -34.21 -78.38
C ALA A 183 28.82 -34.19 -77.97
N ALA A 184 28.23 -35.36 -77.69
CA ALA A 184 26.90 -35.51 -77.09
C ALA A 184 26.96 -36.07 -75.65
N TYR A 185 28.15 -36.35 -75.14
CA TYR A 185 28.43 -36.79 -73.78
C TYR A 185 29.19 -35.72 -72.97
N ASP A 186 30.13 -35.02 -73.62
CA ASP A 186 30.91 -33.90 -73.06
C ASP A 186 30.07 -32.62 -72.84
#